data_AF-A0A9N9Q4Y1-F1
#
_entry.id   AF-A0A9N9Q4Y1-F1
#
_cell.length_a   1.000
_cell.length_b   1.000
_cell.length_c   1.000
_cell.angle_alpha   90.00
_cell.angle_beta   90.00
_cell.angle_gamma   90.00
#
_symmetry.space_group_name_H-M   'P 1'
#
loop_
_entity.id
_entity.type
_entity.pdbx_description
1 polymer ?
#
loop_
_entity_poly.entity_id
_entity_poly.type
_entity_poly.pdbx_seq_one_letter_code
_entity_poly.pdbx_strand_id
1 'polypeptide(L)'
;MSVTQDLNPIAQKVLEIPMKFTNRGPILQLVFHSDSSQLLVYMTGTICIISLLSLSVTHSCEWPNPECKWVTHPQDTNLVLGVGPDALYMSDWTLTRHKKYAFEYPIIEETQRFAQVSLLSRTLNENMYMFFEISSIPTAFEDPRNKISVSFLPKRISSQISVTLSFTSSDRLVFLSEDSSTCSLKLPGQFLTKPNVEPKNKVVEEEIKTLFSLPGDWISRVNLELCCILYMERSLLCPRNGEVAIVRCAALR
;
A
#
# COMPACT_ATOMS: atom_id res chain seq x y z
N MET A 1 13.39 -9.50 -46.55
CA MET A 1 13.78 -10.32 -45.38
C MET A 1 14.03 -9.36 -44.23
N SER A 2 13.05 -9.19 -43.35
CA SER A 2 13.14 -8.32 -42.17
C SER A 2 13.84 -9.07 -41.06
N VAL A 3 14.99 -8.57 -40.61
CA VAL A 3 15.72 -9.08 -39.45
C VAL A 3 14.97 -8.65 -38.20
N THR A 4 14.27 -9.59 -37.57
CA THR A 4 13.80 -9.46 -36.19
C THR A 4 15.04 -9.43 -35.29
N GLN A 5 15.42 -8.24 -34.83
CA GLN A 5 16.40 -8.09 -33.77
C GLN A 5 15.80 -8.66 -32.49
N ASP A 6 16.34 -9.80 -32.06
CA ASP A 6 16.16 -10.33 -30.71
C ASP A 6 16.70 -9.31 -29.70
N LEU A 7 15.80 -8.49 -29.15
CA LEU A 7 16.04 -7.69 -27.96
C LEU A 7 16.05 -8.62 -26.75
N ASN A 8 17.13 -9.39 -26.59
CA ASN A 8 17.39 -10.06 -25.33
C ASN A 8 17.55 -8.98 -24.25
N PRO A 9 16.70 -8.95 -23.21
CA PRO A 9 16.88 -8.01 -22.12
C PRO A 9 18.22 -8.34 -21.44
N ILE A 10 19.19 -7.43 -21.57
CA ILE A 10 20.47 -7.52 -20.85
C ILE A 10 20.12 -7.38 -19.37
N ALA A 11 20.14 -8.50 -18.64
CA ALA A 11 19.91 -8.52 -17.21
C ALA A 11 20.84 -7.51 -16.54
N GLN A 12 20.25 -6.46 -15.97
CA GLN A 12 20.95 -5.40 -15.28
C GLN A 12 21.48 -5.93 -13.95
N LYS A 13 22.63 -5.39 -13.52
CA LYS A 13 23.41 -5.80 -12.34
C LYS A 13 22.51 -6.23 -11.16
N VAL A 14 22.46 -7.54 -10.90
CA VAL A 14 21.77 -8.11 -9.75
C VAL A 14 22.59 -7.78 -8.50
N LEU A 15 21.92 -7.25 -7.48
CA LEU A 15 22.52 -6.92 -6.21
C LEU A 15 21.89 -7.78 -5.13
N GLU A 16 22.72 -8.59 -4.46
CA GLU A 16 22.29 -9.46 -3.38
C GLU A 16 22.71 -8.85 -2.04
N ILE A 17 21.74 -8.64 -1.15
CA ILE A 17 21.98 -8.11 0.19
C ILE A 17 21.78 -9.26 1.19
N PRO A 18 22.85 -9.85 1.75
CA PRO A 18 22.71 -10.93 2.70
C PRO A 18 22.13 -10.41 4.02
N MET A 19 20.88 -10.78 4.31
CA MET A 19 20.26 -10.51 5.61
C MET A 19 20.78 -11.52 6.63
N LYS A 20 21.83 -11.15 7.37
CA LYS A 20 22.47 -12.01 8.38
C LYS A 20 21.61 -12.30 9.63
N PHE A 21 20.36 -11.84 9.66
CA PHE A 21 19.47 -12.03 10.81
C PHE A 21 18.63 -13.29 10.65
N THR A 22 18.66 -14.11 11.69
CA THR A 22 17.98 -15.40 11.86
C THR A 22 16.56 -15.41 11.31
N ASN A 23 16.34 -15.94 10.10
CA ASN A 23 15.13 -16.62 9.61
C ASN A 23 13.77 -16.23 10.24
N ARG A 24 13.42 -14.94 10.35
CA ARG A 24 12.17 -14.49 11.02
C ARG A 24 10.93 -14.57 10.11
N GLY A 25 10.92 -15.54 9.20
CA GLY A 25 9.79 -15.79 8.30
C GLY A 25 9.86 -15.04 6.97
N PRO A 26 8.79 -15.15 6.15
CA PRO A 26 8.73 -14.56 4.81
C PRO A 26 8.72 -13.03 4.86
N ILE A 27 9.23 -12.41 3.80
CA ILE A 27 9.04 -10.98 3.52
C ILE A 27 7.56 -10.77 3.16
N LEU A 28 6.92 -9.86 3.89
CA LEU A 28 5.52 -9.50 3.72
C LEU A 28 5.36 -8.19 2.93
N GLN A 29 6.34 -7.28 3.03
CA GLN A 29 6.28 -6.01 2.31
C GLN A 29 7.66 -5.36 2.16
N LEU A 30 7.81 -4.57 1.09
CA LEU A 30 8.93 -3.69 0.82
C LEU A 30 8.44 -2.25 0.68
N VAL A 31 9.08 -1.30 1.36
CA VAL A 31 8.75 0.14 1.27
C VAL A 31 10.02 0.94 1.07
N PHE A 32 10.13 1.64 -0.05
CA PHE A 32 11.26 2.51 -0.35
C PHE A 32 11.09 3.88 0.29
N HIS A 33 12.18 4.44 0.82
CA HIS A 33 12.23 5.85 1.17
C HIS A 33 12.05 6.70 -0.09
N SER A 34 11.48 7.89 0.04
CA SER A 34 11.14 8.76 -1.10
C SER A 34 12.36 9.18 -1.95
N ASP A 35 13.55 9.20 -1.35
CA ASP A 35 14.83 9.50 -2.01
C ASP A 35 15.59 8.25 -2.46
N SER A 36 15.00 7.05 -2.29
CA SER A 36 15.62 5.76 -2.61
C SER A 36 16.94 5.48 -1.88
N SER A 37 17.21 6.13 -0.75
CA SER A 37 18.41 5.88 0.07
C SER A 37 18.26 4.69 1.01
N GLN A 38 17.00 4.37 1.38
CA GLN A 38 16.66 3.36 2.36
C GLN A 38 15.49 2.48 1.90
N LEU A 39 15.48 1.25 2.38
CA LEU A 39 14.44 0.25 2.12
C LEU A 39 13.98 -0.34 3.45
N LEU A 40 12.70 -0.19 3.75
CA LEU A 40 12.04 -0.90 4.84
C LEU A 40 11.61 -2.27 4.33
N VAL A 41 12.04 -3.31 5.03
CA VAL A 41 11.64 -4.70 4.80
C VAL A 41 10.81 -5.15 5.99
N TYR A 42 9.55 -5.46 5.73
CA TYR A 42 8.64 -5.98 6.74
C TYR A 42 8.51 -7.49 6.58
N MET A 43 8.74 -8.21 7.68
CA MET A 43 8.69 -9.66 7.79
C MET A 43 7.73 -10.07 8.90
N THR A 44 7.49 -11.37 9.03
CA THR A 44 6.65 -11.90 10.11
C THR A 44 7.25 -11.56 11.48
N GLY A 45 6.67 -10.55 12.15
CA GLY A 45 7.07 -10.14 13.49
C GLY A 45 8.31 -9.24 13.56
N THR A 46 8.84 -8.74 12.45
CA THR A 46 10.06 -7.92 12.45
C THR A 46 10.05 -6.92 11.30
N ILE A 47 10.56 -5.72 11.57
CA ILE A 47 10.83 -4.68 10.57
C ILE A 47 12.32 -4.44 10.55
N CYS A 48 12.93 -4.32 9.38
CA CYS A 48 14.29 -3.82 9.26
C CYS A 48 14.41 -2.74 8.20
N ILE A 49 15.40 -1.88 8.40
CA ILE A 49 15.77 -0.81 7.47
C ILE A 49 17.12 -1.16 6.88
N ILE A 50 17.19 -1.14 5.55
CA ILE A 50 18.39 -1.39 4.77
C ILE A 50 18.83 -0.08 4.13
N SER A 51 20.07 0.33 4.35
CA SER A 51 20.66 1.42 3.57
C SER A 51 21.04 0.89 2.19
N LEU A 52 20.54 1.54 1.14
CA LEU A 52 20.86 1.20 -0.25
C LEU A 52 22.22 1.76 -0.68
N LEU A 53 22.83 2.64 0.13
CA LEU A 53 24.20 3.11 -0.08
C LEU A 53 25.22 2.09 0.46
N SER A 54 25.07 1.66 1.72
CA SER A 54 26.00 0.70 2.34
C SER A 54 25.64 -0.76 2.09
N LEU A 55 24.44 -1.02 1.57
CA LEU A 55 23.90 -2.35 1.29
C LEU A 55 23.88 -3.24 2.53
N SER A 56 23.49 -2.64 3.66
CA SER A 56 23.45 -3.32 4.95
C SER A 56 22.22 -2.90 5.73
N VAL A 57 21.75 -3.82 6.58
CA VAL A 57 20.73 -3.52 7.58
C VAL A 57 21.31 -2.50 8.56
N THR A 58 20.67 -1.34 8.70
CA THR A 58 21.07 -0.28 9.64
C THR A 58 20.26 -0.34 10.93
N HIS A 59 18.98 -0.70 10.84
CA HIS A 59 18.06 -0.78 11.97
C HIS A 59 17.17 -2.02 11.86
N SER A 60 16.75 -2.54 13.01
CA SER A 60 15.82 -3.66 13.10
C SER A 60 15.05 -3.58 14.42
N CYS A 61 13.75 -3.89 14.40
CA CYS A 61 12.94 -4.01 15.61
C CYS A 61 11.93 -5.15 15.50
N GLU A 62 11.60 -5.75 16.64
CA GLU A 62 10.49 -6.70 16.72
C GLU A 62 9.17 -5.95 16.61
N TRP A 63 8.25 -6.47 15.82
CA TRP A 63 6.95 -5.86 15.59
C TRP A 63 5.84 -6.84 15.95
N PRO A 64 5.07 -6.60 17.02
CA PRO A 64 4.15 -7.61 17.57
C PRO A 64 2.90 -7.83 16.71
N ASN A 65 2.59 -6.93 15.77
CA ASN A 65 1.36 -6.98 14.98
C ASN A 65 1.65 -7.39 13.54
N PRO A 66 1.46 -8.67 13.14
CA PRO A 66 1.80 -9.16 11.81
C PRO A 66 0.95 -8.53 10.70
N GLU A 67 -0.16 -7.87 11.04
CA GLU A 67 -1.16 -7.41 10.07
C GLU A 67 -1.03 -5.90 9.79
N CYS A 68 0.19 -5.36 9.73
CA CYS A 68 0.40 -3.97 9.35
C CYS A 68 0.75 -3.83 7.86
N LYS A 69 0.19 -2.83 7.20
CA LYS A 69 0.66 -2.35 5.89
C LYS A 69 1.46 -1.07 6.07
N TRP A 70 2.70 -1.09 5.62
CA TRP A 70 3.64 0.02 5.76
C TRP A 70 3.60 0.93 4.53
N VAL A 71 3.64 2.23 4.74
CA VAL A 71 3.76 3.23 3.68
C VAL A 71 4.67 4.36 4.15
N THR A 72 5.23 5.13 3.21
CA THR A 72 5.90 6.38 3.56
C THR A 72 4.86 7.41 4.00
N HIS A 73 5.20 8.24 4.98
CA HIS A 73 4.28 9.28 5.42
C HIS A 73 4.11 10.33 4.31
N PRO A 74 2.87 10.65 3.90
CA PRO A 74 2.61 11.45 2.70
C PRO A 74 3.06 12.91 2.80
N GLN A 75 3.18 13.45 4.01
CA GLN A 75 3.57 14.85 4.25
C GLN A 75 4.97 15.02 4.88
N ASP A 76 5.59 13.93 5.37
CA ASP A 76 6.88 13.99 6.09
C ASP A 76 7.70 12.78 5.70
N THR A 77 8.65 12.97 4.78
CA THR A 77 9.43 11.88 4.20
C THR A 77 10.29 11.15 5.23
N ASN A 78 10.55 11.75 6.40
CA ASN A 78 11.34 11.14 7.47
C ASN A 78 10.54 10.13 8.31
N LEU A 79 9.26 9.95 8.01
CA LEU A 79 8.36 9.06 8.73
C LEU A 79 7.83 7.95 7.82
N VAL A 80 7.54 6.83 8.46
CA VAL A 80 6.82 5.68 7.91
C VAL A 80 5.58 5.41 8.75
N LEU A 81 4.52 4.99 8.09
CA LEU A 81 3.23 4.68 8.69
C LEU A 81 2.96 3.19 8.55
N GLY A 82 2.77 2.49 9.66
CA GLY A 82 2.21 1.15 9.70
C GLY A 82 0.70 1.26 9.94
N VAL A 83 -0.12 0.86 8.98
CA VAL A 83 -1.58 0.87 9.13
C VAL A 83 -2.02 -0.52 9.55
N GLY A 84 -2.48 -0.66 10.80
CA GLY A 84 -2.96 -1.91 11.37
C GLY A 84 -4.49 -2.05 11.34
N PRO A 85 -5.04 -3.05 12.04
CA PRO A 85 -6.49 -3.27 12.13
C PRO A 85 -7.19 -2.17 12.90
N ASP A 86 -6.63 -1.81 14.06
CA ASP A 86 -7.23 -0.98 15.12
C ASP A 86 -6.54 0.38 15.29
N ALA A 87 -5.38 0.55 14.66
CA ALA A 87 -4.55 1.73 14.87
C ALA A 87 -3.63 2.04 13.69
N LEU A 88 -3.25 3.32 13.62
CA LEU A 88 -2.13 3.82 12.85
C LEU A 88 -0.88 3.83 13.74
N TYR A 89 0.17 3.21 13.26
CA TYR A 89 1.50 3.27 13.84
C TYR A 89 2.34 4.24 13.02
N MET A 90 3.07 5.12 13.68
CA MET A 90 3.97 6.06 13.03
C MET A 90 5.37 5.87 13.59
N SER A 91 6.35 5.69 12.72
CA SER A 91 7.76 5.54 13.10
C SER A 91 8.66 6.40 12.24
N ASP A 92 9.85 6.72 12.72
CA ASP A 92 10.93 7.19 11.86
C ASP A 92 11.67 6.01 11.19
N TRP A 93 12.53 6.31 10.23
CA TRP A 93 13.39 5.33 9.55
C TRP A 93 14.54 4.79 10.42
N THR A 94 14.67 5.23 11.67
CA THR A 94 15.60 4.63 12.63
C THR A 94 14.92 3.58 13.52
N LEU A 95 13.59 3.45 13.41
CA LEU A 95 12.74 2.58 14.22
C LEU A 95 12.82 2.89 15.73
N THR A 96 13.33 4.06 16.12
CA THR A 96 13.53 4.43 17.53
C THR A 96 12.30 5.10 18.12
N ARG A 97 11.61 5.92 17.33
CA ARG A 97 10.39 6.61 17.73
C ARG A 97 9.20 5.89 17.13
N HIS A 98 8.27 5.44 17.95
CA HIS A 98 6.98 4.94 17.46
C HIS A 98 5.83 5.55 18.26
N LYS A 99 4.79 6.01 17.55
CA LYS A 99 3.52 6.45 18.12
C LYS A 99 2.41 5.54 17.62
N LYS A 100 1.39 5.31 18.45
CA LYS A 100 0.17 4.57 18.11
C LYS A 100 -1.03 5.52 18.22
N TYR A 101 -1.81 5.62 17.16
CA TYR A 101 -3.05 6.39 17.10
C TYR A 101 -4.22 5.45 16.85
N ALA A 102 -5.22 5.46 17.72
CA ALA A 102 -6.40 4.61 17.55
C ALA A 102 -7.32 5.15 16.45
N PHE A 103 -7.94 4.25 15.69
CA PHE A 103 -8.99 4.64 14.75
C PHE A 103 -10.31 4.95 15.46
N GLU A 104 -11.02 5.94 14.95
CA GLU A 104 -12.42 6.20 15.30
C GLU A 104 -13.31 5.76 14.15
N TYR A 105 -14.00 4.64 14.34
CA TYR A 105 -14.96 4.14 13.37
C TYR A 105 -16.29 4.87 13.51
N PRO A 106 -16.95 5.22 12.40
CA PRO A 106 -18.32 5.69 12.46
C PRO A 106 -19.20 4.60 13.11
N ILE A 107 -20.08 5.01 14.02
CA ILE A 107 -21.06 4.10 14.62
C ILE A 107 -22.04 3.72 13.50
N ILE A 108 -21.88 2.52 12.95
CA ILE A 108 -22.84 1.95 12.01
C ILE A 108 -23.96 1.33 12.86
N GLU A 109 -25.14 1.95 12.90
CA GLU A 109 -26.32 1.35 13.53
C GLU A 109 -26.59 -0.02 12.91
N GLU A 110 -26.90 -0.99 13.77
CA GLU A 110 -26.82 -2.42 13.52
C GLU A 110 -27.54 -2.88 12.25
N THR A 111 -26.78 -3.16 11.18
CA THR A 111 -27.06 -4.30 10.27
C THR A 111 -25.89 -4.66 9.35
N GLN A 112 -24.79 -3.90 9.32
CA GLN A 112 -23.68 -4.21 8.44
C GLN A 112 -22.34 -3.90 9.11
N ARG A 113 -21.74 -4.93 9.71
CA ARG A 113 -20.40 -4.88 10.30
C ARG A 113 -19.38 -5.14 9.19
N PHE A 114 -18.54 -4.16 8.86
CA PHE A 114 -17.46 -4.35 7.89
C PHE A 114 -16.19 -3.60 8.33
N ALA A 115 -15.02 -4.23 8.17
CA ALA A 115 -13.67 -3.75 8.51
C ALA A 115 -12.70 -4.16 7.39
N GLN A 116 -11.69 -3.32 7.10
CA GLN A 116 -10.33 -3.64 6.61
C GLN A 116 -9.62 -2.47 5.84
N VAL A 117 -8.54 -1.94 6.43
CA VAL A 117 -7.27 -1.59 5.75
C VAL A 117 -6.72 -2.93 5.28
N SER A 118 -6.26 -3.19 4.05
CA SER A 118 -6.00 -4.56 3.53
C SER A 118 -5.20 -5.53 4.46
N LEU A 119 -5.89 -6.07 5.47
CA LEU A 119 -5.57 -7.06 6.50
C LEU A 119 -6.52 -8.23 6.32
N LEU A 120 -6.12 -9.29 5.60
CA LEU A 120 -6.88 -10.54 5.43
C LEU A 120 -7.78 -10.88 6.64
N SER A 121 -9.01 -10.39 6.68
CA SER A 121 -9.97 -10.76 7.71
C SER A 121 -10.41 -12.17 7.39
N ARG A 122 -9.75 -13.16 8.01
CA ARG A 122 -10.00 -14.59 7.78
C ARG A 122 -11.41 -15.04 8.19
N THR A 123 -12.23 -14.15 8.74
CA THR A 123 -13.48 -14.52 9.41
C THR A 123 -14.74 -14.27 8.58
N LEU A 124 -14.70 -13.39 7.56
CA LEU A 124 -15.84 -13.07 6.71
C LEU A 124 -15.33 -12.80 5.28
N ASN A 125 -15.88 -13.50 4.28
CA ASN A 125 -15.43 -13.52 2.87
C ASN A 125 -15.52 -12.17 2.09
N GLU A 126 -15.59 -11.02 2.75
CA GLU A 126 -15.76 -9.72 2.10
C GLU A 126 -14.60 -8.78 2.42
N ASN A 127 -13.88 -8.34 1.39
CA ASN A 127 -12.86 -7.30 1.51
C ASN A 127 -13.56 -5.95 1.74
N MET A 128 -13.19 -5.26 2.83
CA MET A 128 -13.46 -3.84 2.96
C MET A 128 -12.18 -3.05 2.73
N TYR A 129 -12.32 -1.77 2.39
CA TYR A 129 -11.22 -0.84 2.22
C TYR A 129 -11.52 0.42 3.01
N MET A 130 -10.62 0.75 3.94
CA MET A 130 -10.64 2.01 4.67
C MET A 130 -9.78 3.05 3.96
N PHE A 131 -10.20 4.30 4.04
CA PHE A 131 -9.38 5.45 3.71
C PHE A 131 -9.62 6.56 4.75
N PHE A 132 -8.63 7.42 4.92
CA PHE A 132 -8.68 8.59 5.80
C PHE A 132 -8.02 9.76 5.09
N GLU A 133 -8.37 10.98 5.50
CA GLU A 133 -7.82 12.17 4.89
C GLU A 133 -6.34 12.31 5.28
N ILE A 134 -5.47 12.60 4.32
CA ILE A 134 -4.03 12.79 4.60
C ILE A 134 -3.82 13.94 5.61
N SER A 135 -4.65 14.99 5.54
CA SER A 135 -4.61 16.11 6.48
C SER A 135 -5.00 15.73 7.92
N SER A 136 -5.68 14.58 8.10
CA SER A 136 -6.04 14.04 9.42
C SER A 136 -4.92 13.18 10.04
N ILE A 137 -3.86 12.90 9.27
CA ILE A 137 -2.71 12.16 9.78
C ILE A 137 -1.93 13.07 10.71
N PRO A 138 -1.74 12.68 11.98
CA PRO A 138 -1.03 13.52 12.93
C PRO A 138 0.44 13.69 12.54
N THR A 139 0.92 14.92 12.60
CA THR A 139 2.36 15.19 12.46
C THR A 139 3.15 14.66 13.66
N ALA A 140 4.49 14.58 13.55
CA ALA A 140 5.36 14.06 14.60
C ALA A 140 5.15 14.70 15.99
N PHE A 141 4.60 15.92 16.06
CA PHE A 141 4.43 16.69 17.29
C PHE A 141 3.04 16.59 17.91
N GLU A 142 2.09 15.93 17.27
CA GLU A 142 0.72 15.87 17.75
C GLU A 142 0.48 14.84 18.87
N ASP A 143 -0.61 15.06 19.60
CA ASP A 143 -1.03 14.25 20.75
C ASP A 143 -1.52 12.87 20.27
N PRO A 144 -0.96 11.76 20.78
CA PRO A 144 -1.41 10.40 20.44
C PRO A 144 -2.86 10.09 20.83
N ARG A 145 -3.49 10.94 21.65
CA ARG A 145 -4.91 10.84 22.00
C ARG A 145 -5.84 11.29 20.87
N ASN A 146 -5.31 11.97 19.86
CA ASN A 146 -6.07 12.31 18.67
C ASN A 146 -6.45 11.02 17.93
N LYS A 147 -7.74 10.85 17.68
CA LYS A 147 -8.24 9.74 16.89
C LYS A 147 -8.31 10.13 15.41
N ILE A 148 -8.11 9.14 14.55
CA ILE A 148 -8.20 9.32 13.10
C ILE A 148 -9.58 8.86 12.66
N SER A 149 -10.33 9.76 12.04
CA SER A 149 -11.62 9.43 11.42
C SER A 149 -11.40 8.61 10.15
N VAL A 150 -12.08 7.48 10.04
CA VAL A 150 -11.97 6.58 8.88
C VAL A 150 -13.27 6.55 8.07
N SER A 151 -13.13 6.41 6.76
CA SER A 151 -14.21 6.23 5.79
C SER A 151 -14.03 4.91 5.03
N PHE A 152 -15.10 4.42 4.39
CA PHE A 152 -15.12 3.10 3.75
C PHE A 152 -15.49 3.17 2.28
N LEU A 153 -14.83 2.36 1.44
CA LEU A 153 -15.24 2.21 0.05
C LEU A 153 -16.60 1.50 -0.04
N PRO A 154 -17.50 1.94 -0.94
CA PRO A 154 -18.72 1.23 -1.23
C PRO A 154 -18.48 -0.22 -1.64
N LYS A 155 -19.37 -1.14 -1.22
CA LYS A 155 -19.28 -2.58 -1.50
C LYS A 155 -19.10 -2.91 -2.99
N ARG A 156 -19.76 -2.13 -3.87
CA ARG A 156 -19.65 -2.29 -5.33
C ARG A 156 -18.22 -2.08 -5.85
N ILE A 157 -17.46 -1.19 -5.23
CA ILE A 157 -16.05 -0.97 -5.57
C ILE A 157 -15.20 -2.04 -4.89
N SER A 158 -15.40 -2.27 -3.59
CA SER A 158 -14.54 -3.18 -2.83
C SER A 158 -14.54 -4.60 -3.39
N SER A 159 -15.68 -5.06 -3.92
CA SER A 159 -15.80 -6.36 -4.58
C SER A 159 -15.01 -6.47 -5.90
N GLN A 160 -14.61 -5.35 -6.50
CA GLN A 160 -13.79 -5.35 -7.72
C GLN A 160 -12.30 -5.32 -7.41
N ILE A 161 -11.90 -5.13 -6.15
CA ILE A 161 -10.48 -5.02 -5.78
C ILE A 161 -9.97 -6.39 -5.35
N SER A 162 -9.04 -6.93 -6.14
CA SER A 162 -8.26 -8.11 -5.78
C SER A 162 -7.10 -7.73 -4.86
N VAL A 163 -6.29 -6.73 -5.26
CA VAL A 163 -5.12 -6.26 -4.50
C VAL A 163 -4.99 -4.75 -4.60
N THR A 164 -4.82 -4.06 -3.48
CA THR A 164 -4.45 -2.64 -3.47
C THR A 164 -2.96 -2.50 -3.79
N LEU A 165 -2.64 -1.70 -4.80
CA LEU A 165 -1.26 -1.44 -5.17
C LEU A 165 -0.72 -0.19 -4.48
N SER A 166 -1.44 0.93 -4.58
CA SER A 166 -1.00 2.20 -3.97
C SER A 166 -2.08 3.30 -4.02
N PHE A 167 -1.83 4.41 -3.32
CA PHE A 167 -2.63 5.63 -3.37
C PHE A 167 -1.79 6.77 -3.95
N THR A 168 -2.31 7.48 -4.95
CA THR A 168 -1.61 8.61 -5.58
C THR A 168 -1.95 9.93 -4.90
N SER A 169 -1.10 10.94 -5.10
CA SER A 169 -1.29 12.31 -4.58
C SER A 169 -2.52 13.04 -5.13
N SER A 170 -3.19 12.48 -6.13
CA SER A 170 -4.42 13.03 -6.72
C SER A 170 -5.69 12.34 -6.22
N ASP A 171 -5.65 11.81 -5.00
CA ASP A 171 -6.72 11.06 -4.34
C ASP A 171 -7.20 9.88 -5.19
N ARG A 172 -6.25 9.17 -5.81
CA ARG A 172 -6.56 7.99 -6.62
C ARG A 172 -6.06 6.72 -5.95
N LEU A 173 -6.97 5.76 -5.83
CA LEU A 173 -6.62 4.38 -5.50
C LEU A 173 -6.19 3.64 -6.77
N VAL A 174 -4.99 3.08 -6.77
CA VAL A 174 -4.53 2.15 -7.81
C VAL A 174 -4.58 0.74 -7.26
N PHE A 175 -5.24 -0.15 -7.99
CA PHE A 175 -5.48 -1.51 -7.54
C PHE A 175 -5.49 -2.50 -8.71
N LEU A 176 -5.35 -3.78 -8.42
CA LEU A 176 -5.62 -4.87 -9.36
C LEU A 176 -7.03 -5.37 -9.15
N SER A 177 -7.79 -5.49 -10.24
CA SER A 177 -9.09 -6.15 -10.24
C SER A 177 -8.99 -7.66 -10.35
N GLU A 178 -10.12 -8.35 -10.19
CA GLU A 178 -10.20 -9.82 -10.24
C GLU A 178 -9.71 -10.41 -11.58
N ASP A 179 -9.90 -9.67 -12.67
CA ASP A 179 -9.43 -10.01 -14.02
C ASP A 179 -7.96 -9.64 -14.25
N SER A 180 -7.21 -9.32 -13.19
CA SER A 180 -5.79 -8.93 -13.26
C SER A 180 -5.52 -7.63 -14.01
N SER A 181 -6.55 -6.78 -14.15
CA SER A 181 -6.40 -5.44 -14.69
C SER A 181 -5.96 -4.45 -13.62
N THR A 182 -4.92 -3.67 -13.91
CA THR A 182 -4.54 -2.51 -13.08
C THR A 182 -5.53 -1.40 -13.35
N CYS A 183 -6.24 -0.98 -12.31
CA CYS A 183 -7.30 0.01 -12.34
C CYS A 183 -6.95 1.22 -11.47
N SER A 184 -7.49 2.38 -11.83
CA SER A 184 -7.41 3.61 -11.05
C SER A 184 -8.82 4.11 -10.74
N LEU A 185 -9.10 4.32 -9.46
CA LEU A 185 -10.33 4.90 -8.96
C LEU A 185 -10.03 6.27 -8.35
N LYS A 186 -10.74 7.31 -8.78
CA LYS A 186 -10.71 8.60 -8.10
C LYS A 186 -11.63 8.55 -6.87
N LEU A 187 -11.08 8.80 -5.69
CA LEU A 187 -11.84 8.84 -4.46
C LEU A 187 -12.62 10.17 -4.40
N PRO A 188 -13.94 10.13 -4.18
CA PRO A 188 -14.73 11.33 -3.98
C PRO A 188 -14.28 12.08 -2.72
N GLY A 189 -13.82 13.32 -2.88
CA GLY A 189 -13.58 14.21 -1.73
C GLY A 189 -14.85 14.48 -0.90
N GLN A 190 -16.05 14.19 -1.44
CA GLN A 190 -17.33 14.36 -0.78
C GLN A 190 -17.70 13.25 0.21
N PHE A 191 -17.02 12.09 0.23
CA PHE A 191 -17.25 11.09 1.29
C PHE A 191 -16.84 11.59 2.68
N LEU A 192 -16.06 12.68 2.75
CA LEU A 192 -15.51 13.25 3.98
C LEU A 192 -16.34 14.42 4.54
N THR A 193 -17.34 14.91 3.80
CA THR A 193 -18.21 15.99 4.29
C THR A 193 -19.40 15.42 5.07
N LYS A 194 -19.50 15.87 6.34
CA LYS A 194 -20.45 15.48 7.40
C LYS A 194 -21.79 14.87 6.93
N PRO A 195 -22.31 13.83 7.62
CA PRO A 195 -23.49 13.04 7.23
C PRO A 195 -24.84 13.77 7.22
N ASN A 196 -24.89 15.09 7.36
CA ASN A 196 -26.12 15.82 7.68
C ASN A 196 -26.73 16.62 6.51
N VAL A 197 -26.31 16.35 5.27
CA VAL A 197 -26.94 16.94 4.09
C VAL A 197 -27.38 15.80 3.17
N GLU A 198 -28.69 15.60 3.06
CA GLU A 198 -29.29 14.63 2.14
C GLU A 198 -28.71 14.82 0.73
N PRO A 199 -28.09 13.78 0.13
CA PRO A 199 -27.54 13.88 -1.20
C PRO A 199 -28.68 14.03 -2.20
N LYS A 200 -28.76 15.21 -2.83
CA LYS A 200 -29.59 15.41 -4.02
C LYS A 200 -29.06 14.55 -5.17
N ASN A 201 -29.48 13.29 -5.24
CA ASN A 201 -29.64 12.35 -6.36
C ASN A 201 -28.83 12.51 -7.67
N LYS A 202 -27.64 13.09 -7.66
CA LYS A 202 -26.63 12.84 -8.69
C LYS A 202 -25.65 11.84 -8.09
N VAL A 203 -25.94 10.56 -8.32
CA VAL A 203 -24.94 9.50 -8.18
C VAL A 203 -23.82 9.88 -9.15
N VAL A 204 -22.78 10.51 -8.63
CA VAL A 204 -21.55 10.74 -9.38
C VAL A 204 -21.01 9.34 -9.61
N GLU A 205 -21.17 8.80 -10.81
CA GLU A 205 -20.55 7.54 -11.18
C GLU A 205 -19.05 7.65 -10.93
N GLU A 206 -18.57 6.86 -10.00
CA GLU A 206 -17.16 6.73 -9.70
C GLU A 206 -16.46 6.11 -10.91
N GLU A 207 -15.66 6.92 -11.60
CA GLU A 207 -14.96 6.49 -12.82
C GLU A 207 -13.77 5.60 -12.45
N ILE A 208 -14.01 4.28 -12.38
CA ILE A 208 -12.96 3.27 -12.39
C ILE A 208 -12.38 3.24 -13.81
N LYS A 209 -11.10 3.59 -13.93
CA LYS A 209 -10.36 3.57 -15.19
C LYS A 209 -9.38 2.41 -15.22
N THR A 210 -9.55 1.48 -16.14
CA THR A 210 -8.54 0.47 -16.44
C THR A 210 -7.31 1.13 -17.08
N LEU A 211 -6.12 0.84 -16.52
CA LEU A 211 -4.84 1.36 -17.00
C LEU A 211 -4.16 0.38 -17.95
N PHE A 212 -4.02 -0.88 -17.54
CA PHE A 212 -3.43 -1.98 -18.32
C PHE A 212 -3.73 -3.32 -17.65
N SER A 213 -3.66 -4.43 -18.38
CA SER A 213 -3.83 -5.77 -17.82
C SER A 213 -2.49 -6.48 -17.67
N LEU A 214 -2.32 -7.19 -16.56
CA LEU A 214 -1.14 -8.04 -16.34
C LEU A 214 -1.39 -9.44 -16.92
N PRO A 215 -0.38 -10.10 -17.52
CA PRO A 215 -0.51 -11.47 -17.95
C PRO A 215 -0.78 -12.42 -16.77
N GLY A 216 -1.70 -13.38 -16.95
CA GLY A 216 -2.10 -14.29 -15.87
C GLY A 216 -0.97 -15.15 -15.30
N ASP A 217 0.06 -15.43 -16.10
CA ASP A 217 1.26 -16.17 -15.73
C ASP A 217 2.30 -15.33 -14.94
N TRP A 218 2.03 -14.04 -14.73
CA TRP A 218 2.87 -13.16 -13.88
C TRP A 218 2.36 -13.11 -12.44
N ILE A 219 1.14 -13.59 -12.21
CA ILE A 219 0.35 -13.23 -11.05
C ILE A 219 0.13 -14.47 -10.19
N SER A 220 0.89 -14.54 -9.11
CA SER A 220 0.50 -15.36 -7.95
C SER A 220 -0.03 -14.42 -6.87
N ARG A 221 -1.02 -14.86 -6.08
CA ARG A 221 -1.55 -14.05 -4.97
C ARG A 221 -0.45 -13.57 -4.03
N VAL A 222 0.56 -14.41 -3.79
CA VAL A 222 1.74 -14.10 -2.96
C VAL A 222 2.59 -13.00 -3.59
N ASN A 223 2.85 -13.06 -4.91
CA ASN A 223 3.68 -12.08 -5.58
C ASN A 223 2.97 -10.72 -5.71
N LEU A 224 1.64 -10.71 -5.85
CA LEU A 224 0.87 -9.47 -5.95
C LEU A 224 0.98 -8.59 -4.71
N GLU A 225 1.05 -9.20 -3.52
CA GLU A 225 1.20 -8.46 -2.27
C GLU A 225 2.56 -7.76 -2.16
N LEU A 226 3.55 -8.21 -2.94
CA LEU A 226 4.88 -7.64 -3.02
C LEU A 226 5.04 -6.66 -4.19
N CYS A 227 4.00 -6.50 -5.02
CA CYS A 227 4.03 -5.51 -6.09
C CYS A 227 4.07 -4.09 -5.50
N CYS A 228 4.83 -3.20 -6.15
CA CYS A 228 4.89 -1.80 -5.72
C CYS A 228 4.90 -0.84 -6.91
N ILE A 229 4.29 0.33 -6.71
CA ILE A 229 4.29 1.42 -7.70
C ILE A 229 5.45 2.37 -7.39
N LEU A 230 6.31 2.60 -8.39
CA LEU A 230 7.33 3.63 -8.37
C LEU A 230 6.82 4.86 -9.12
N TYR A 231 6.25 5.82 -8.40
CA TYR A 231 5.61 7.01 -8.98
C TYR A 231 6.56 7.88 -9.82
N MET A 232 7.80 8.06 -9.37
CA MET A 232 8.79 8.87 -10.11
C MET A 232 9.13 8.24 -11.45
N GLU A 233 9.17 6.92 -11.53
CA GLU A 233 9.48 6.18 -12.75
C GLU A 233 8.24 5.83 -13.58
N ARG A 234 7.05 6.02 -13.00
CA ARG A 234 5.75 5.61 -13.57
C ARG A 234 5.74 4.11 -13.91
N SER A 235 6.26 3.33 -12.97
CA SER A 235 6.47 1.88 -13.12
C SER A 235 5.73 1.10 -12.05
N LEU A 236 5.21 -0.07 -12.40
CA LEU A 236 4.81 -1.12 -11.47
C LEU A 236 5.91 -2.18 -11.45
N LEU A 237 6.40 -2.51 -10.26
CA LEU A 237 7.31 -3.63 -10.03
C LEU A 237 6.50 -4.86 -9.61
N CYS A 238 6.69 -5.97 -10.32
CA CYS A 238 6.03 -7.24 -10.04
C CYS A 238 7.06 -8.36 -9.86
N PRO A 239 7.22 -8.92 -8.64
CA PRO A 239 8.07 -10.09 -8.45
C PRO A 239 7.59 -11.30 -9.25
N ARG A 240 8.51 -11.99 -9.92
CA ARG A 240 8.21 -13.15 -10.77
C ARG A 240 9.39 -14.12 -10.80
N ASN A 241 9.22 -15.31 -10.23
CA ASN A 241 10.19 -16.42 -10.32
C ASN A 241 11.64 -16.05 -9.92
N GLY A 242 11.80 -15.21 -8.89
CA GLY A 242 13.13 -14.72 -8.47
C GLY A 242 13.63 -13.50 -9.23
N GLU A 243 12.89 -13.04 -10.24
CA GLU A 243 13.13 -11.79 -10.97
C GLU A 243 12.07 -10.74 -10.61
N VAL A 244 12.22 -9.53 -11.16
CA VAL A 244 11.24 -8.44 -11.04
C VAL A 244 10.89 -7.93 -12.43
N ALA A 245 9.62 -8.07 -12.82
CA ALA A 245 9.09 -7.45 -14.03
C ALA A 245 8.79 -5.97 -13.77
N ILE A 246 9.11 -5.11 -14.73
CA ILE A 246 8.87 -3.67 -14.68
C ILE A 246 7.86 -3.29 -15.75
N VAL A 247 6.68 -2.82 -15.34
CA VAL A 247 5.64 -2.34 -16.25
C VAL A 247 5.56 -0.83 -16.20
N ARG A 248 5.98 -0.15 -17.27
CA ARG A 248 5.91 1.31 -17.38
C ARG A 248 4.56 1.74 -17.95
N CYS A 249 3.88 2.66 -17.27
CA CYS A 249 2.60 3.19 -17.71
C CYS A 249 2.53 4.70 -17.46
N ALA A 250 2.40 5.49 -18.54
CA ALA A 250 2.36 6.96 -18.44
C ALA A 250 1.17 7.51 -17.62
N ALA A 251 0.13 6.69 -17.40
CA ALA A 251 -1.04 7.04 -16.61
C ALA A 251 -0.87 6.85 -15.10
N LEU A 252 0.22 6.22 -14.64
CA LEU A 252 0.61 6.19 -13.23
C LEU A 252 1.20 7.56 -12.85
N ARG A 253 0.36 8.47 -12.37
CA ARG A 253 0.73 9.80 -11.87
C ARG A 253 0.07 10.07 -10.52
#